data_AF-A0AAN7L0F2-F1
#
_entry.id   AF-A0AAN7L0F2-F1
#
_cell.length_a   1.000
_cell.length_b   1.000
_cell.length_c   1.000
_cell.angle_alpha   90.00
_cell.angle_beta   90.00
_cell.angle_gamma   90.00
#
_symmetry.space_group_name_H-M   'P 1'
#
loop_
_entity.id
_entity.type
_entity.pdbx_description
1 polymer ?
#
loop_
_entity_poly.entity_id
_entity_poly.type
_entity_poly.pdbx_seq_one_letter_code
_entity_poly.pdbx_strand_id
1 'polypeptide(L)'
;MDSSSSVTVTQREQMMVEQRVFQIYRLFADMPPTSQSFMLELQRDSHIEYLANGLRGLGSSFCVLDAMTQTGGMVVVRDGVYSFLRQMKQPNGGFRMHDGGEVDVRACYTAISVS
;
A
#
# COMPACT_ATOMS: atom_id res chain seq x y z
N MET A 1 18.75 -38.17 -19.38
CA MET A 1 18.96 -37.35 -18.18
C MET A 1 17.70 -36.52 -18.00
N ASP A 2 16.74 -37.03 -17.24
CA ASP A 2 15.52 -36.30 -16.90
C ASP A 2 15.85 -35.26 -15.83
N SER A 3 15.98 -34.00 -16.23
CA SER A 3 16.06 -32.88 -15.32
C SER A 3 14.66 -32.42 -14.97
N SER A 4 13.99 -33.12 -14.05
CA SER A 4 12.82 -32.56 -13.36
C SER A 4 13.30 -31.45 -12.43
N SER A 5 13.49 -30.23 -12.94
CA SER A 5 13.78 -29.08 -12.11
C SER A 5 12.61 -28.85 -11.16
N SER A 6 12.85 -29.03 -9.86
CA SER A 6 11.81 -28.80 -8.85
C SER A 6 11.41 -27.33 -8.88
N VAL A 7 10.14 -27.07 -9.22
CA VAL A 7 9.55 -25.73 -9.21
C VAL A 7 9.75 -25.07 -7.84
N THR A 8 10.27 -23.84 -7.84
CA THR A 8 10.47 -23.07 -6.60
C THR A 8 9.15 -22.56 -6.04
N VAL A 9 9.13 -22.16 -4.76
CA VAL A 9 7.95 -21.54 -4.15
C VAL A 9 7.50 -20.30 -4.93
N THR A 10 8.44 -19.41 -5.26
CA THR A 10 8.16 -18.20 -6.07
C THR A 10 7.56 -18.56 -7.44
N GLN A 11 8.09 -19.56 -8.12
CA GLN A 11 7.53 -20.00 -9.42
C GLN A 11 6.12 -20.54 -9.26
N ARG A 12 5.86 -21.33 -8.20
CA ARG A 12 4.51 -21.84 -7.91
C ARG A 12 3.52 -20.72 -7.63
N GLU A 13 3.89 -19.75 -6.80
CA GLU A 13 3.03 -18.59 -6.48
C GLU A 13 2.77 -17.72 -7.70
N GLN A 14 3.81 -17.45 -8.50
CA GLN A 14 3.70 -16.72 -9.75
C GLN A 14 2.72 -17.41 -10.71
N MET A 15 2.86 -18.73 -10.90
CA MET A 15 1.94 -19.50 -11.75
C MET A 15 0.50 -19.46 -11.24
N MET A 16 0.27 -19.52 -9.92
CA MET A 16 -1.08 -19.42 -9.35
C MET A 16 -1.71 -18.06 -9.62
N VAL A 17 -0.95 -16.96 -9.51
CA VAL A 17 -1.43 -15.61 -9.81
C VAL A 17 -1.70 -15.47 -11.31
N GLU A 18 -0.77 -15.92 -12.17
CA GLU A 18 -0.92 -15.87 -13.63
C GLU A 18 -2.18 -16.61 -14.10
N GLN A 19 -2.44 -17.80 -13.56
CA GLN A 19 -3.65 -18.56 -13.89
C GLN A 19 -4.94 -17.81 -13.52
N ARG A 20 -4.98 -17.17 -12.34
CA ARG A 20 -6.14 -16.38 -11.90
C ARG A 20 -6.35 -15.13 -12.76
N VAL A 21 -5.27 -14.40 -13.03
CA VAL A 21 -5.33 -13.19 -13.88
C VAL A 21 -5.72 -13.54 -15.31
N PHE A 22 -5.22 -14.65 -15.85
CA PHE A 22 -5.60 -15.14 -17.17
C PHE A 22 -7.11 -15.43 -17.27
N GLN A 23 -7.72 -15.97 -16.22
CA GLN A 23 -9.18 -16.18 -16.18
C GLN A 23 -9.94 -14.86 -16.26
N ILE A 24 -9.48 -13.80 -15.59
CA ILE A 24 -10.08 -12.46 -15.67
C ILE A 24 -10.02 -11.94 -17.11
N TYR A 25 -8.87 -12.05 -17.77
CA TYR A 25 -8.73 -11.64 -19.18
C TYR A 25 -9.58 -12.47 -20.13
N ARG A 26 -9.73 -13.78 -19.86
CA ARG A 26 -10.61 -14.65 -20.66
C ARG A 26 -12.07 -14.24 -20.54
N LEU A 27 -12.56 -14.04 -19.32
CA LEU A 27 -13.90 -13.53 -19.08
C LEU A 27 -14.14 -12.20 -19.81
N PHE A 28 -13.15 -11.31 -19.82
CA PHE A 28 -13.23 -10.06 -20.57
C PHE A 28 -13.32 -10.27 -22.09
N ALA A 29 -12.41 -11.08 -22.65
CA ALA A 29 -12.32 -11.32 -24.09
C ALA A 29 -13.57 -12.02 -24.65
N ASP A 30 -14.21 -12.86 -23.83
CA ASP A 30 -15.39 -13.62 -24.23
C ASP A 30 -16.70 -12.79 -24.17
N MET A 31 -16.67 -11.58 -23.61
CA MET A 31 -17.85 -10.70 -23.53
C MET A 31 -18.13 -9.94 -24.82
N PRO A 32 -19.40 -9.55 -25.07
CA PRO A 32 -19.75 -8.60 -26.13
C PRO A 32 -19.05 -7.23 -25.95
N PRO A 33 -18.72 -6.51 -27.05
CA PRO A 33 -18.01 -5.23 -26.98
C PRO A 33 -18.66 -4.18 -26.07
N THR A 34 -19.99 -4.13 -26.00
CA THR A 34 -20.72 -3.21 -25.12
C THR A 34 -20.52 -3.52 -23.64
N SER A 35 -20.51 -4.80 -23.27
CA SER A 35 -20.24 -5.26 -21.90
C SER A 35 -18.77 -5.05 -21.52
N GLN A 36 -17.85 -5.15 -22.49
CA GLN A 36 -16.43 -4.85 -22.27
C GLN A 36 -16.23 -3.39 -21.88
N SER A 37 -16.88 -2.44 -22.58
CA SER A 37 -16.80 -1.01 -22.24
C SER A 37 -17.28 -0.75 -20.81
N PHE A 38 -18.44 -1.30 -20.44
CA PHE A 38 -18.98 -1.13 -19.09
C PHE A 38 -18.07 -1.73 -18.00
N MET A 39 -17.50 -2.91 -18.24
CA MET A 39 -16.62 -3.56 -17.25
C MET A 39 -15.33 -2.76 -16.99
N LEU A 40 -14.85 -1.99 -17.96
CA LEU A 40 -13.66 -1.14 -17.80
C LEU A 40 -13.97 0.24 -17.19
N GLU A 41 -15.24 0.59 -16.97
CA GLU A 41 -15.61 1.85 -16.34
C GLU A 41 -15.26 1.87 -14.85
N LEU A 42 -14.54 2.92 -14.44
CA LEU A 42 -14.19 3.16 -13.05
C LEU A 42 -15.45 3.45 -12.22
N GLN A 43 -15.73 2.61 -11.23
CA GLN A 43 -16.87 2.73 -10.31
C GLN A 43 -16.60 3.79 -9.23
N ARG A 44 -16.56 5.07 -9.64
CA ARG A 44 -16.17 6.20 -8.77
C ARG A 44 -17.03 6.30 -7.51
N ASP A 45 -18.34 6.15 -7.64
CA ASP A 45 -19.26 6.29 -6.50
C ASP A 45 -18.97 5.23 -5.43
N SER A 46 -18.76 3.98 -5.83
CA SER A 46 -18.37 2.88 -4.93
C SER A 46 -17.03 3.16 -4.23
N HIS A 47 -16.04 3.71 -4.96
CA HIS A 47 -14.75 4.07 -4.37
C HIS A 47 -14.85 5.25 -3.40
N ILE A 48 -15.65 6.27 -3.73
CA ILE A 48 -15.90 7.42 -2.85
C ILE A 48 -16.59 6.95 -1.57
N GLU A 49 -17.60 6.09 -1.69
CA GLU A 49 -18.30 5.53 -0.53
C GLU A 49 -17.34 4.72 0.36
N TYR A 50 -16.52 3.85 -0.22
CA TYR A 50 -15.51 3.08 0.51
C TYR A 50 -14.57 4.00 1.30
N LEU A 51 -14.03 5.05 0.66
CA LEU A 51 -13.13 6.01 1.32
C LEU A 51 -13.85 6.83 2.40
N ALA A 52 -15.05 7.32 2.12
CA ALA A 52 -15.84 8.09 3.07
C ALA A 52 -16.17 7.28 4.33
N ASN A 53 -16.48 5.98 4.16
CA ASN A 53 -16.73 5.09 5.28
C ASN A 53 -15.44 4.79 6.07
N GLY A 54 -14.32 4.53 5.39
CA GLY A 54 -13.02 4.33 6.05
C GLY A 54 -12.55 5.54 6.85
N LEU A 55 -12.81 6.76 6.36
CA LEU A 55 -12.51 8.01 7.08
C LEU A 55 -13.38 8.24 8.31
N ARG A 56 -14.64 7.76 8.30
CA ARG A 56 -15.53 7.85 9.48
C ARG A 56 -15.10 6.90 10.59
N GLY A 57 -14.54 5.76 10.23
CA GLY A 57 -14.00 4.79 11.18
C GLY A 57 -13.74 3.45 10.52
N LEU A 58 -12.70 2.77 11.00
CA LEU A 58 -12.38 1.40 10.57
C LEU A 58 -13.05 0.39 11.52
N GLY A 59 -13.56 -0.71 10.98
CA GLY A 59 -14.11 -1.80 11.78
C GLY A 59 -13.04 -2.49 12.65
N SER A 60 -13.47 -3.29 13.63
CA SER A 60 -12.56 -3.98 14.57
C SER A 60 -11.52 -4.90 13.92
N SER A 61 -11.77 -5.36 12.68
CA SER A 61 -10.83 -6.12 11.87
C SER A 61 -9.57 -5.34 11.47
N PHE A 62 -9.56 -4.02 11.65
CA PHE A 62 -8.45 -3.13 11.30
C PHE A 62 -7.62 -2.69 12.51
N CYS A 63 -7.73 -3.36 13.67
CA CYS A 63 -6.96 -3.01 14.87
C CYS A 63 -5.44 -2.99 14.65
N VAL A 64 -4.93 -3.77 13.69
CA VAL A 64 -3.51 -3.76 13.28
C VAL A 64 -3.07 -2.41 12.69
N LEU A 65 -4.00 -1.55 12.28
CA LEU A 65 -3.75 -0.22 11.73
C LEU A 65 -3.86 0.91 12.78
N ASP A 66 -4.13 0.59 14.05
CA ASP A 66 -4.33 1.63 15.09
C ASP A 66 -3.08 2.48 15.36
N ALA A 67 -1.89 1.95 15.06
CA ALA A 67 -0.65 2.73 15.11
C ALA A 67 -0.58 3.82 14.02
N MET A 68 -1.39 3.70 12.96
CA MET A 68 -1.43 4.61 11.81
C MET A 68 -2.59 5.62 11.89
N THR A 69 -3.58 5.42 12.77
CA THR A 69 -4.77 6.27 12.88
C THR A 69 -4.62 7.45 13.87
N GLN A 70 -3.51 7.54 14.61
CA GLN A 70 -3.31 8.56 15.65
C GLN A 70 -3.04 9.99 15.15
N THR A 71 -3.00 10.24 13.84
CA THR A 71 -2.76 11.58 13.28
C THR A 71 -4.01 12.21 12.65
N GLY A 72 -5.16 12.01 13.30
CA GLY A 72 -6.35 12.83 13.09
C GLY A 72 -6.19 14.21 13.73
N GLY A 73 -5.39 15.08 13.14
CA GLY A 73 -5.16 16.43 13.69
C GLY A 73 -4.18 17.24 12.87
N MET A 74 -4.68 17.90 11.84
CA MET A 74 -3.94 18.81 10.95
C MET A 74 -3.58 20.12 11.68
N VAL A 75 -2.70 20.05 12.68
CA VAL A 75 -1.89 21.19 13.12
C VAL A 75 -0.50 20.66 13.42
N VAL A 76 0.30 20.55 12.37
CA VAL A 76 1.73 20.27 12.51
C VAL A 76 2.39 21.55 13.01
N VAL A 77 2.79 21.58 14.28
CA VAL A 77 3.68 22.62 14.81
C VAL A 77 5.04 22.42 14.12
N ARG A 78 5.36 23.30 13.15
CA ARG A 78 6.56 23.21 12.30
C ARG A 78 7.85 23.02 13.12
N ASP A 79 7.98 23.72 14.24
CA ASP A 79 9.15 23.65 15.12
C ASP A 79 9.29 22.29 15.83
N GLY A 80 8.15 21.67 16.16
CA GLY A 80 8.10 20.33 16.74
C GLY A 80 8.55 19.26 15.74
N VAL A 81 8.14 19.39 14.47
CA VAL A 81 8.54 18.44 13.42
C VAL A 81 10.00 18.57 13.07
N TYR A 82 10.52 19.79 12.91
CA TYR A 82 11.95 19.96 12.64
C TYR A 82 12.82 19.36 13.75
N SER A 83 12.46 19.61 15.01
CA SER A 83 13.17 19.06 16.16
C SER A 83 13.10 17.54 16.21
N PHE A 84 11.94 16.97 15.93
CA PHE A 84 11.73 15.52 15.85
C PHE A 84 12.57 14.89 14.72
N LEU A 85 12.50 15.42 13.49
CA LEU A 85 13.28 14.93 12.36
C LEU A 85 14.78 15.00 12.63
N ARG A 86 15.25 16.07 13.30
CA ARG A 86 16.66 16.21 13.69
C ARG A 86 17.10 15.14 14.68
N GLN A 87 16.24 14.71 15.60
CA GLN A 87 16.52 13.60 16.53
C GLN A 87 16.51 12.23 15.83
N MET A 88 15.71 12.09 14.77
CA MET A 88 15.64 10.86 13.99
C MET A 88 16.79 10.70 12.99
N LYS A 89 17.50 11.78 12.65
CA LYS A 89 18.64 11.77 11.73
C LYS A 89 19.82 10.98 12.28
N GLN A 90 20.35 10.06 11.48
CA GLN A 90 21.51 9.24 11.79
C GLN A 90 22.80 9.81 11.15
N PRO A 91 23.99 9.49 11.70
CA PRO A 91 25.27 9.90 11.11
C PRO A 91 25.51 9.39 9.68
N ASN A 92 24.90 8.26 9.31
CA ASN A 92 24.98 7.70 7.95
C ASN A 92 24.07 8.40 6.93
N GLY A 93 23.35 9.46 7.33
CA GLY A 93 22.44 10.22 6.48
C GLY A 93 21.01 9.70 6.40
N GLY A 94 20.72 8.52 6.97
CA GLY A 94 19.36 7.98 7.08
C GLY A 94 18.55 8.64 8.20
N PHE A 95 17.25 8.37 8.20
CA PHE A 95 16.33 8.76 9.28
C PHE A 95 15.68 7.52 9.88
N ARG A 96 15.46 7.52 11.20
CA ARG A 96 14.61 6.54 11.88
C ARG A 96 13.13 6.92 11.76
N MET A 97 12.25 5.92 11.79
CA MET A 97 10.79 6.16 11.80
C MET A 97 10.28 6.79 13.11
N HIS A 98 10.84 6.37 14.23
CA HIS A 98 10.57 6.86 15.58
C HIS A 98 11.76 6.48 16.47
N ASP A 99 11.75 6.86 17.76
CA ASP A 99 12.84 6.46 18.65
C ASP A 99 12.94 4.93 18.78
N GLY A 100 14.16 4.41 18.66
CA GLY A 100 14.43 2.97 18.54
C GLY A 100 13.95 2.28 17.26
N GLY A 101 13.28 3.00 16.35
CA GLY A 101 12.70 2.46 15.13
C GLY A 101 13.73 2.15 14.02
N GLU A 102 13.25 1.48 12.99
CA GLU A 102 14.03 1.10 11.80
C GLU A 102 14.51 2.32 10.99
N VAL A 103 15.64 2.13 10.29
CA VAL A 103 16.20 3.11 9.34
C VAL A 103 16.02 2.55 7.93
N ASP A 104 15.11 3.15 7.18
CA ASP A 104 14.87 2.78 5.78
C ASP A 104 14.44 3.99 4.94
N VAL A 105 14.36 3.81 3.62
CA VAL A 105 14.11 4.89 2.66
C VAL A 105 12.75 5.59 2.85
N ARG A 106 11.75 4.90 3.42
CA ARG A 106 10.43 5.49 3.69
C ARG A 106 10.54 6.63 4.71
N ALA A 107 11.40 6.50 5.72
CA ALA A 107 11.63 7.54 6.72
C ALA A 107 12.24 8.80 6.08
N CYS A 108 13.21 8.62 5.16
CA CYS A 108 13.80 9.72 4.41
C CYS A 108 12.77 10.42 3.51
N TYR A 109 11.95 9.66 2.79
CA TYR A 109 10.88 10.21 1.94
C TYR A 109 9.88 11.03 2.75
N THR A 110 9.41 10.50 3.88
CA THR A 110 8.48 11.21 4.77
C THR A 110 9.11 12.48 5.31
N ALA A 111 10.36 12.41 5.79
CA ALA A 111 11.09 13.56 6.31
C ALA A 111 11.20 14.69 5.27
N ILE A 112 11.59 14.38 4.02
CA ILE A 112 11.68 15.36 2.93
C ILE A 112 10.30 15.94 2.59
N SER A 113 9.26 15.11 2.58
CA SER A 113 7.92 15.53 2.16
C SER A 113 7.23 16.47 3.15
N VAL A 114 7.64 16.46 4.43
CA VAL A 114 7.10 17.35 5.48
C VAL A 114 8.06 18.47 5.91
N SER A 115 9.28 18.50 5.36
CA SER A 115 10.28 19.55 5.59
C SER A 115 9.98 20.80 4.77
#